data_AF-A0A2G1YYU1-F1
#
_entry.id   AF-A0A2G1YYU1-F1
#
_cell.length_a   1.000
_cell.length_b   1.000
_cell.length_c   1.000
_cell.angle_alpha   90.00
_cell.angle_beta   90.00
_cell.angle_gamma   90.00
#
_symmetry.space_group_name_H-M   'P 1'
#
loop_
_entity.id
_entity.type
_entity.pdbx_description
1 polymer ?
#
loop_
_entity_poly.entity_id
_entity_poly.type
_entity_poly.pdbx_seq_one_letter_code
_entity_poly.pdbx_strand_id
1 'polypeptide(L)'
;MSKNLRERAEVTAQEVQEILGIAEDDRPKEVADAIEHAIIRALIEERYRCADMVHDHMEEDAQKAKYVSEKIRAVKSVLMTNLNSMR
;
A
#
# COMPACT_ATOMS: atom_id res chain seq x y z
N MET A 1 -3.45 10.51 15.78
CA MET A 1 -4.20 9.30 15.37
C MET A 1 -3.71 8.89 14.00
N SER A 2 -3.42 7.62 13.74
CA SER A 2 -2.99 7.19 12.40
C SER A 2 -4.16 7.32 11.44
N LYS A 3 -4.10 8.28 10.51
CA LYS A 3 -5.07 8.39 9.44
C LYS A 3 -5.10 7.07 8.66
N ASN A 4 -6.30 6.54 8.39
CA ASN A 4 -6.42 5.30 7.62
C ASN A 4 -5.91 5.53 6.18
N LEU A 5 -5.66 4.46 5.41
CA LEU A 5 -5.07 4.58 4.07
C LEU A 5 -5.90 5.47 3.13
N ARG A 6 -7.23 5.40 3.25
CA ARG A 6 -8.15 6.23 2.47
C ARG A 6 -7.98 7.71 2.78
N GLU A 7 -7.98 8.08 4.05
CA GLU A 7 -7.76 9.47 4.49
C GLU A 7 -6.39 10.01 4.04
N ARG A 8 -5.36 9.17 3.98
CA ARG A 8 -4.05 9.55 3.46
C ARG A 8 -4.09 9.74 1.94
N ALA A 9 -4.79 8.88 1.22
CA ALA A 9 -4.95 8.99 -0.23
C ALA A 9 -5.76 10.23 -0.63
N GLU A 10 -6.81 10.57 0.12
CA GLU A 10 -7.62 11.77 -0.10
C GLU A 10 -6.80 13.05 0.13
N VAL A 11 -5.98 13.10 1.18
CA VAL A 11 -5.05 14.23 1.41
C VAL A 11 -4.04 14.35 0.28
N THR A 12 -3.41 13.25 -0.13
CA THR A 12 -2.45 13.27 -1.24
C THR A 12 -3.11 13.63 -2.57
N ALA A 13 -4.37 13.26 -2.80
CA ALA A 13 -5.12 13.68 -3.98
C ALA A 13 -5.30 15.19 -4.03
N GLN A 14 -5.66 15.79 -2.90
CA GLN A 14 -5.80 17.23 -2.77
C GLN A 14 -4.46 17.96 -3.02
N GLU A 15 -3.37 17.47 -2.43
CA GLU A 15 -2.01 18.00 -2.67
C GLU A 15 -1.59 17.91 -4.16
N VAL A 16 -1.89 16.79 -4.82
CA VAL A 16 -1.58 16.60 -6.25
C VAL A 16 -2.41 17.55 -7.13
N GLN A 17 -3.69 17.75 -6.83
CA GLN A 17 -4.54 18.70 -7.54
C GLN A 17 -4.04 20.14 -7.38
N GLU A 18 -3.63 20.53 -6.17
CA GLU A 18 -3.00 21.82 -5.90
C GLU A 18 -1.71 22.03 -6.68
N ILE A 19 -0.81 21.04 -6.71
CA ILE A 19 0.46 21.10 -7.46
C ILE A 19 0.23 21.22 -8.97
N LEU A 20 -0.74 20.46 -9.50
CA LEU A 20 -1.02 20.42 -10.93
C LEU A 20 -1.91 21.59 -11.39
N GLY A 21 -2.46 22.39 -10.47
CA GLY A 21 -3.34 23.52 -10.78
C GLY A 21 -4.67 23.10 -11.41
N ILE A 22 -5.14 21.88 -11.11
CA ILE A 22 -6.38 21.31 -11.66
C ILE A 22 -7.53 21.68 -10.71
N ALA A 23 -8.63 22.21 -11.26
CA ALA A 23 -9.81 22.56 -10.46
C ALA A 23 -10.51 21.30 -9.91
N GLU A 24 -11.13 21.40 -8.73
CA GLU A 24 -11.85 20.30 -8.05
C GLU A 24 -12.98 19.65 -8.87
N ASP A 25 -13.40 20.24 -10.00
CA ASP A 25 -14.44 19.70 -10.88
C ASP A 25 -13.97 18.51 -11.77
N ASP A 26 -12.67 18.28 -11.91
CA ASP A 26 -12.10 17.29 -12.84
C ASP A 26 -11.94 15.88 -12.23
N ARG A 27 -13.01 15.37 -11.60
CA ARG A 27 -13.10 13.99 -11.07
C ARG A 27 -12.19 13.69 -9.86
N PRO A 28 -12.37 14.39 -8.74
CA PRO A 28 -11.56 14.25 -7.53
C PRO A 28 -11.56 12.83 -6.96
N LYS A 29 -12.65 12.09 -7.16
CA LYS A 29 -12.75 10.68 -6.76
C LYS A 29 -11.80 9.77 -7.54
N GLU A 30 -11.67 9.95 -8.86
CA GLU A 30 -10.79 9.12 -9.70
C GLU A 30 -9.32 9.34 -9.33
N VAL A 31 -8.94 10.58 -9.00
CA VAL A 31 -7.60 10.92 -8.53
C VAL A 31 -7.31 10.28 -7.18
N ALA A 32 -8.24 10.38 -6.22
CA ALA A 32 -8.10 9.73 -4.91
C ALA A 32 -8.03 8.20 -5.03
N ASP A 33 -8.86 7.59 -5.89
CA ASP A 33 -8.86 6.15 -6.12
C ASP A 33 -7.55 5.69 -6.79
N ALA A 34 -7.02 6.45 -7.76
CA ALA A 34 -5.74 6.15 -8.40
C ALA A 34 -4.57 6.24 -7.41
N ILE A 35 -4.58 7.23 -6.52
CA ILE A 35 -3.56 7.41 -5.48
C ILE A 35 -3.64 6.30 -4.44
N GLU A 36 -4.85 5.97 -3.96
CA GLU A 36 -5.05 4.86 -3.04
C GLU A 36 -4.57 3.54 -3.66
N HIS A 37 -4.88 3.30 -4.93
CA HIS A 37 -4.42 2.12 -5.65
C HIS A 37 -2.89 2.07 -5.76
N ALA A 38 -2.24 3.19 -6.09
CA ALA A 38 -0.79 3.30 -6.17
C ALA A 38 -0.11 3.05 -4.81
N ILE A 39 -0.66 3.62 -3.72
CA ILE A 39 -0.15 3.42 -2.36
C ILE A 39 -0.27 1.94 -1.96
N ILE A 40 -1.43 1.32 -2.17
CA ILE A 40 -1.64 -0.08 -1.80
C ILE A 40 -0.67 -0.97 -2.60
N ARG A 41 -0.49 -0.71 -3.90
CA ARG A 41 0.44 -1.47 -4.72
C ARG A 41 1.89 -1.35 -4.23
N ALA A 42 2.35 -0.13 -3.96
CA ALA A 42 3.71 0.10 -3.45
C ALA A 42 3.94 -0.59 -2.10
N LEU A 43 2.94 -0.57 -1.21
CA LEU A 43 3.01 -1.28 0.06
C LEU A 43 3.08 -2.80 -0.11
N ILE A 44 2.36 -3.36 -1.08
CA ILE A 44 2.44 -4.80 -1.39
C ILE A 44 3.84 -5.15 -1.90
N GLU A 45 4.38 -4.38 -2.84
CA GLU A 45 5.70 -4.61 -3.42
C GLU A 45 6.81 -4.51 -2.35
N GLU A 46 6.74 -3.51 -1.47
CA GLU A 46 7.70 -3.37 -0.38
C GLU A 46 7.60 -4.52 0.65
N ARG A 47 6.40 -5.00 0.94
CA ARG A 47 6.21 -6.18 1.81
C ARG A 47 6.83 -7.44 1.22
N TYR A 48 6.78 -7.62 -0.10
CA TYR A 48 7.51 -8.71 -0.75
C TYR A 48 9.01 -8.55 -0.59
N ARG A 49 9.56 -7.36 -0.86
CA ARG A 49 11.00 -7.09 -0.66
C ARG A 49 11.45 -7.36 0.77
N CYS A 50 10.67 -6.94 1.77
CA CYS A 50 10.97 -7.25 3.18
C CYS A 50 10.94 -8.77 3.44
N ALA A 51 9.97 -9.49 2.88
CA ALA A 51 9.88 -10.94 3.05
C ALA A 51 11.05 -11.67 2.38
N ASP A 52 11.49 -11.20 1.21
CA ASP A 52 12.62 -11.75 0.47
C ASP A 52 13.93 -11.46 1.19
N MET A 53 14.14 -10.23 1.69
CA MET A 53 15.29 -9.90 2.54
C MET A 53 15.41 -10.79 3.79
N VAL A 54 14.28 -11.09 4.43
CA VAL A 54 14.25 -11.98 5.61
C VAL A 54 14.69 -13.39 5.22
N HIS A 55 14.29 -13.88 4.04
CA HIS A 55 14.77 -15.16 3.54
C HIS A 55 16.26 -15.14 3.23
N ASP A 56 16.75 -14.06 2.61
CA ASP A 56 18.14 -13.93 2.16
C ASP A 56 19.14 -13.78 3.33
N HIS A 57 18.71 -13.26 4.48
CA HIS A 57 19.62 -12.90 5.58
C HIS A 57 19.42 -13.72 6.87
N MET A 58 18.49 -14.68 6.89
CA MET A 58 18.23 -15.54 8.07
C MET A 58 18.53 -17.02 7.81
N GLU A 59 19.68 -17.31 7.17
CA GLU A 59 20.11 -18.68 6.83
C GLU A 59 20.24 -19.60 8.07
N GLU A 60 20.62 -19.07 9.24
CA GLU A 60 20.79 -19.84 10.48
C GLU A 60 19.48 -20.28 11.14
N ASP A 61 18.34 -19.67 10.80
CA ASP A 61 17.03 -19.97 11.40
C ASP A 61 15.92 -19.91 10.34
N ALA A 62 16.03 -20.82 9.36
CA ALA A 62 15.13 -20.92 8.21
C ALA A 62 13.64 -21.09 8.60
N GLN A 63 13.35 -21.71 9.74
CA GLN A 63 11.99 -21.86 10.26
C GLN A 63 11.41 -20.51 10.70
N LYS A 64 12.20 -19.71 11.42
CA LYS A 64 11.83 -18.35 11.84
C LYS A 64 11.73 -17.41 10.64
N ALA A 65 12.64 -17.51 9.68
CA ALA A 65 12.60 -16.75 8.43
C ALA A 65 11.28 -16.99 7.68
N LYS A 66 10.89 -18.27 7.52
CA LYS A 66 9.63 -18.66 6.88
C LYS A 66 8.41 -18.12 7.65
N TYR A 67 8.40 -18.25 8.98
CA TYR A 67 7.31 -17.74 9.81
C TYR A 67 7.13 -16.22 9.68
N VAL A 68 8.23 -15.47 9.74
CA VAL A 68 8.21 -14.00 9.63
C VAL A 68 7.75 -13.58 8.23
N SER A 69 8.26 -14.21 7.17
CA SER A 69 7.83 -14.00 5.78
C SER A 69 6.34 -14.27 5.59
N GLU A 70 5.81 -15.36 6.13
CA GLU A 70 4.38 -15.68 6.10
C GLU A 70 3.53 -14.63 6.85
N LYS A 71 4.00 -14.12 7.98
CA LYS A 71 3.31 -13.03 8.71
C LYS A 71 3.32 -11.71 7.94
N ILE A 72 4.43 -11.36 7.30
CA ILE A 72 4.52 -10.17 6.44
C ILE A 72 3.57 -10.32 5.25
N ARG A 73 3.50 -11.51 4.65
CA ARG A 73 2.56 -11.82 3.56
C ARG A 73 1.11 -11.89 4.03
N ALA A 74 0.80 -12.23 5.27
CA ALA A 74 -0.59 -12.25 5.76
C ALA A 74 -1.23 -10.85 5.79
N VAL A 75 -0.45 -9.80 6.05
CA VAL A 75 -0.93 -8.40 5.99
C VAL A 75 -1.42 -8.02 4.57
N LYS A 76 -0.95 -8.74 3.54
CA LYS A 76 -1.43 -8.63 2.15
C LYS A 76 -2.92 -8.90 2.00
N SER A 77 -3.53 -9.81 2.79
CA SER A 77 -4.93 -10.18 2.55
C SER A 77 -5.85 -8.97 2.75
N VAL A 78 -5.59 -8.17 3.79
CA VAL A 78 -6.35 -6.95 4.09
C VAL A 78 -6.16 -5.91 2.98
N LEU A 79 -4.93 -5.71 2.51
CA LEU A 79 -4.62 -4.77 1.43
C LEU A 79 -5.23 -5.20 0.08
N MET A 80 -5.18 -6.49 -0.24
CA MET A 80 -5.81 -7.06 -1.44
C MET A 80 -7.34 -7.01 -1.37
N THR A 81 -7.93 -7.23 -0.19
CA THR A 81 -9.38 -7.07 0.01
C THR A 81 -9.80 -5.63 -0.27
N ASN A 82 -9.07 -4.63 0.27
CA ASN A 82 -9.34 -3.22 -0.01
C ASN A 82 -9.20 -2.90 -1.51
N LEU A 83 -8.15 -3.40 -2.16
CA LEU A 83 -7.91 -3.16 -3.58
C LEU A 83 -8.97 -3.83 -4.48
N ASN A 84 -9.43 -5.01 -4.11
CA ASN A 84 -10.52 -5.70 -4.81
C ASN A 84 -11.88 -5.05 -4.60
N SER A 85 -12.14 -4.40 -3.46
CA SER A 85 -13.37 -3.63 -3.23
C SER A 85 -13.42 -2.29 -3.96
N MET A 86 -12.30 -1.86 -4.55
CA MET A 86 -12.20 -0.66 -5.39
C MET A 86 -12.36 -0.94 -6.89
N ARG A 87 -12.52 -2.22 -7.29
CA ARG A 87 -12.90 -2.62 -8.66
C ARG A 87 -14.41 -2.60 -8.83
#